data_AF-A0A1X7N215-F1
#
_entry.id   AF-A0A1X7N215-F1
#
_cell.length_a   1.000
_cell.length_b   1.000
_cell.length_c   1.000
_cell.angle_alpha   90.00
_cell.angle_beta   90.00
_cell.angle_gamma   90.00
#
_symmetry.space_group_name_H-M   'P 1'
#
loop_
_entity.id
_entity.type
_entity.pdbx_description
1 polymer ?
#
loop_
_entity_poly.entity_id
_entity_poly.type
_entity_poly.pdbx_seq_one_letter_code
_entity_poly.pdbx_strand_id
1 'polypeptide(L)'
;MKEWVNKLTEEVDIDFYQDNDEAAFLEAWEEKFGPITNEGIEELYQKIALDIQEKVQTEQVKLGKKYVYQEVLVGYCDYSTANNLFLFGQSKK
;
A
#
# COMPACT_ATOMS: atom_id res chain seq x y z
N MET A 1 -6.18 32.22 -5.92
CA MET A 1 -5.17 31.14 -5.79
C MET A 1 -5.89 29.79 -5.87
N LYS A 2 -6.07 29.25 -7.08
CA LYS A 2 -6.65 27.92 -7.35
C LYS A 2 -5.87 27.27 -8.49
N GLU A 3 -4.56 27.10 -8.31
CA GLU A 3 -3.66 26.66 -9.39
C GLU A 3 -2.64 25.60 -8.93
N TRP A 4 -2.93 24.82 -7.89
CA TRP A 4 -2.01 23.76 -7.43
C TRP A 4 -2.61 22.35 -7.36
N VAL A 5 -3.90 22.16 -7.69
CA VAL A 5 -4.54 20.82 -7.66
C VAL A 5 -4.43 20.12 -9.03
N ASN A 6 -3.31 20.32 -9.74
CA ASN A 6 -3.09 19.63 -11.01
C ASN A 6 -1.60 19.37 -11.27
N LYS A 7 -0.97 18.67 -10.32
CA LYS A 7 0.09 17.74 -10.68
C LYS A 7 -0.57 16.38 -10.68
N LEU A 8 -0.61 15.77 -11.85
CA LEU A 8 -0.68 14.33 -12.04
C LEU A 8 -0.05 13.66 -10.81
N THR A 9 -0.87 13.13 -9.90
CA THR A 9 -0.41 12.10 -8.99
C THR A 9 0.03 10.99 -9.93
N GLU A 10 1.34 10.86 -10.15
CA GLU A 10 1.91 9.70 -10.83
C GLU A 10 1.19 8.49 -10.26
N GLU A 11 0.52 7.70 -11.11
CA GLU A 11 -0.31 6.57 -10.68
C GLU A 11 0.53 5.71 -9.75
N VAL A 12 0.27 5.86 -8.45
CA VAL A 12 1.03 5.22 -7.41
C VAL A 12 0.31 3.92 -7.11
N ASP A 13 1.08 2.85 -7.11
CA ASP A 13 0.56 1.51 -6.91
C ASP A 13 1.25 0.84 -5.72
N ILE A 14 0.80 -0.35 -5.38
CA ILE A 14 1.47 -1.19 -4.40
C ILE A 14 1.85 -2.53 -5.01
N ASP A 15 2.94 -3.08 -4.52
CA ASP A 15 3.37 -4.42 -4.91
C ASP A 15 4.04 -5.10 -3.71
N PHE A 16 4.19 -6.41 -3.78
CA PHE A 16 4.76 -7.22 -2.72
C PHE A 16 6.09 -7.81 -3.17
N TYR A 17 7.07 -7.81 -2.28
CA TYR A 17 8.39 -8.35 -2.60
C TYR A 17 8.39 -9.84 -2.96
N GLN A 18 7.40 -10.59 -2.47
CA GLN A 18 7.23 -12.02 -2.67
C GLN A 18 5.74 -12.35 -2.70
N ASP A 19 5.33 -13.36 -3.46
CA ASP A 19 3.95 -13.85 -3.48
C ASP A 19 3.47 -14.27 -2.08
N ASN A 20 4.37 -14.78 -1.23
CA ASN A 20 4.04 -15.14 0.16
C ASN A 20 3.75 -13.92 1.05
N ASP A 21 4.32 -12.75 0.72
CA ASP A 21 4.02 -11.51 1.46
C ASP A 21 2.62 -11.00 1.12
N GLU A 22 2.24 -11.09 -0.15
CA GLU A 22 0.89 -10.78 -0.66
C GLU A 22 -0.15 -11.73 -0.08
N ALA A 23 0.11 -13.04 -0.16
CA ALA A 23 -0.78 -14.06 0.37
C ALA A 23 -1.04 -13.85 1.87
N ALA A 24 0.01 -13.61 2.66
CA ALA A 24 -0.14 -13.35 4.09
C ALA A 24 -0.99 -12.11 4.40
N PHE A 25 -0.89 -11.06 3.57
CA PHE A 25 -1.73 -9.88 3.69
C PHE A 25 -3.20 -10.19 3.34
N LEU A 26 -3.44 -10.85 2.20
CA LEU A 26 -4.79 -11.18 1.75
C LEU A 26 -5.49 -12.16 2.70
N GLU A 27 -4.79 -13.18 3.20
CA GLU A 27 -5.31 -14.11 4.21
C GLU A 27 -5.76 -13.35 5.48
N ALA A 28 -4.93 -12.42 5.98
CA ALA A 28 -5.28 -11.61 7.14
C ALA A 28 -6.44 -10.63 6.85
N TRP A 29 -6.52 -10.13 5.62
CA TRP A 29 -7.63 -9.28 5.18
C TRP A 29 -8.94 -10.06 5.14
N GLU A 30 -8.93 -11.24 4.52
CA GLU A 30 -10.12 -12.10 4.37
C GLU A 30 -10.58 -12.67 5.71
N GLU A 31 -9.67 -12.97 6.64
CA GLU A 31 -10.03 -13.37 8.02
C GLU A 31 -10.83 -12.27 8.73
N LYS A 32 -10.48 -11.00 8.49
CA LYS A 32 -11.10 -9.85 9.18
C LYS A 32 -12.36 -9.34 8.50
N PHE A 33 -12.37 -9.25 7.17
CA PHE A 33 -13.41 -8.59 6.39
C PHE A 33 -14.24 -9.56 5.53
N GLY A 34 -13.86 -10.82 5.46
CA GLY A 34 -14.47 -11.83 4.60
C GLY A 34 -13.81 -11.90 3.22
N PRO A 35 -14.25 -12.87 2.39
CA PRO A 35 -13.62 -13.14 1.10
C PRO A 35 -13.68 -11.94 0.16
N ILE A 36 -12.65 -11.77 -0.65
CA ILE A 36 -12.51 -10.66 -1.59
C ILE A 36 -12.41 -11.16 -3.04
N THR A 37 -13.02 -10.45 -3.98
CA THR A 37 -12.91 -10.76 -5.42
C THR A 37 -11.66 -10.13 -6.01
N ASN A 38 -11.21 -10.61 -7.17
CA ASN A 38 -10.07 -10.02 -7.88
C ASN A 38 -10.27 -8.50 -8.15
N GLU A 39 -11.45 -8.09 -8.62
CA GLU A 39 -11.77 -6.67 -8.80
C GLU A 39 -11.69 -5.90 -7.47
N GLY A 40 -12.11 -6.53 -6.37
CA GLY A 40 -12.01 -5.95 -5.02
C GLY A 40 -10.56 -5.83 -4.54
N ILE A 41 -9.68 -6.74 -4.93
CA ILE A 41 -8.23 -6.69 -4.63
C ILE A 41 -7.61 -5.49 -5.35
N GLU A 42 -7.90 -5.30 -6.63
CA GLU A 42 -7.41 -4.13 -7.39
C GLU A 42 -7.85 -2.81 -6.73
N GLU A 43 -9.13 -2.71 -6.35
CA GLU A 43 -9.63 -1.54 -5.60
C GLU A 43 -8.96 -1.36 -4.23
N LEU A 44 -8.71 -2.46 -3.52
CA LEU A 44 -8.04 -2.44 -2.22
C LEU A 44 -6.62 -1.90 -2.36
N TYR A 45 -5.89 -2.35 -3.38
CA TYR A 45 -4.51 -1.96 -3.63
C TYR A 45 -4.42 -0.49 -3.98
N GLN A 46 -5.32 -0.01 -4.84
CA GLN A 46 -5.42 1.41 -5.15
C GLN A 46 -5.72 2.26 -3.90
N LYS A 47 -6.65 1.82 -3.04
CA LYS A 47 -6.97 2.52 -1.78
C LYS A 47 -5.78 2.56 -0.83
N ILE A 48 -5.02 1.46 -0.74
CA ILE A 48 -3.80 1.40 0.07
C ILE A 48 -2.73 2.34 -0.50
N ALA A 49 -2.52 2.34 -1.81
CA ALA A 49 -1.51 3.18 -2.47
C ALA A 49 -1.74 4.67 -2.20
N LEU A 50 -2.99 5.12 -2.33
CA LEU A 50 -3.39 6.49 -2.03
C LEU A 50 -3.22 6.84 -0.55
N ASP A 51 -3.66 5.96 0.35
CA ASP A 51 -3.56 6.19 1.80
C ASP A 51 -2.09 6.28 2.25
N ILE A 52 -1.24 5.34 1.82
CA ILE A 52 0.17 5.34 2.22
C ILE A 52 0.94 6.50 1.58
N GLN A 53 0.61 6.89 0.35
CA GLN A 53 1.18 8.09 -0.27
C GLN A 53 0.92 9.33 0.58
N GLU A 54 -0.35 9.55 0.98
CA GLU A 54 -0.71 10.68 1.84
C GLU A 54 0.01 10.60 3.19
N LYS A 55 0.05 9.42 3.82
CA LYS A 55 0.68 9.24 5.14
C LYS A 55 2.19 9.38 5.12
N VAL A 56 2.86 9.01 4.03
CA VAL A 56 4.31 9.25 3.87
C VAL A 56 4.57 10.73 3.62
N GLN A 57 3.77 11.41 2.79
CA GLN A 57 3.89 12.84 2.53
C GLN A 57 3.64 13.70 3.78
N THR A 58 2.75 13.26 4.67
CA THR A 58 2.42 13.93 5.94
C THR A 58 3.26 13.43 7.12
N GLU A 59 4.30 12.62 6.87
CA GLU A 59 5.22 12.06 7.88
C GLU A 59 4.57 11.18 8.96
N GLN A 60 3.32 10.75 8.76
CA GLN A 60 2.61 9.82 9.64
C GLN A 60 3.13 8.38 9.52
N VAL A 61 3.62 8.01 8.33
CA VAL A 61 4.27 6.73 8.04
C VAL A 61 5.69 7.01 7.55
N LYS A 62 6.65 6.20 8.02
CA LYS A 62 8.04 6.26 7.57
C LYS A 62 8.39 5.00 6.79
N LEU A 63 9.12 5.16 5.69
CA LEU A 63 9.69 4.04 4.93
C LEU A 63 10.59 3.18 5.85
N GLY A 64 10.66 1.88 5.56
CA GLY A 64 11.31 0.84 6.38
C GLY A 64 10.57 0.48 7.68
N LYS A 65 9.34 0.97 7.88
CA LYS A 65 8.49 0.64 9.04
C LYS A 65 7.26 -0.15 8.61
N LYS A 66 6.66 -0.84 9.59
CA LYS A 66 5.38 -1.52 9.39
C LYS A 66 4.31 -0.52 9.04
N TYR A 67 3.50 -0.87 8.07
CA TYR A 67 2.33 -0.13 7.66
C TYR A 67 1.10 -1.03 7.85
N VAL A 68 0.08 -0.45 8.47
CA VAL A 68 -1.17 -1.12 8.82
C VAL A 68 -2.30 -0.34 8.16
N TYR A 69 -3.11 -1.04 7.37
CA TYR A 69 -4.27 -0.48 6.70
C TYR A 69 -5.53 -1.13 7.26
N GLN A 70 -6.47 -0.31 7.77
CA GLN A 70 -7.69 -0.79 8.42
C GLN A 70 -7.45 -1.93 9.42
N GLU A 71 -6.43 -1.77 10.27
CA GLU A 71 -6.00 -2.73 11.29
C GLU A 71 -5.38 -4.05 10.77
N VAL A 72 -5.21 -4.21 9.46
CA VAL A 72 -4.50 -5.34 8.84
C VAL A 72 -3.07 -4.92 8.51
N LEU A 73 -2.10 -5.75 8.90
CA LEU A 73 -0.70 -5.51 8.57
C LEU A 73 -0.48 -5.77 7.07
N VAL A 74 -0.17 -4.73 6.32
CA VAL A 74 0.21 -4.87 4.90
C VAL A 74 1.67 -5.33 4.80
N GLY A 75 2.55 -4.76 5.61
CA GLY A 75 3.96 -5.15 5.68
C GLY A 75 4.89 -4.01 6.06
N TYR A 76 6.19 -4.25 6.02
CA TYR A 76 7.19 -3.20 6.03
C TYR A 76 7.17 -2.48 4.68
N CYS A 77 6.90 -1.18 4.71
CA CYS A 77 6.80 -0.36 3.52
C CYS A 77 8.18 0.14 3.07
N ASP A 78 8.49 -0.03 1.79
CA ASP A 78 9.54 0.65 1.06
C ASP A 78 8.93 1.37 -0.16
N TYR A 79 9.71 2.20 -0.86
CA TYR A 79 9.24 2.91 -2.04
C TYR A 79 10.26 2.81 -3.19
N SER A 80 9.79 2.30 -4.33
CA SER A 80 10.57 2.22 -5.55
C SER A 80 10.33 3.45 -6.41
N THR A 81 11.22 4.45 -6.32
CA THR A 81 11.17 5.65 -7.17
C THR A 81 11.22 5.33 -8.66
N ALA A 82 11.90 4.25 -9.06
CA ALA A 82 12.03 3.84 -10.45
C ALA A 82 10.73 3.29 -11.06
N ASN A 83 9.86 2.73 -10.23
CA ASN A 83 8.59 2.11 -10.66
C ASN A 83 7.37 2.86 -10.13
N ASN A 84 7.58 3.95 -9.40
CA ASN A 84 6.55 4.72 -8.71
C ASN A 84 5.54 3.87 -7.91
N LEU A 85 6.03 2.92 -7.12
CA LEU A 85 5.16 2.03 -6.33
C LEU A 85 5.73 1.77 -4.93
N PHE A 86 4.83 1.51 -3.98
CA PHE A 86 5.18 1.10 -2.63
C PHE A 86 5.36 -0.42 -2.57
N LEU A 87 6.48 -0.85 -2.02
CA LEU A 87 6.82 -2.27 -1.88
C LEU A 87 6.60 -2.72 -0.45
N PHE A 88 5.95 -3.87 -0.27
CA PHE A 88 5.68 -4.45 1.04
C PHE A 88 6.33 -5.83 1.20
N GLY A 89 6.79 -6.11 2.41
CA GLY A 89 7.21 -7.45 2.82
C GLY A 89 6.97 -7.70 4.30
N GLN A 90 6.81 -8.96 4.69
CA GLN A 90 6.57 -9.36 6.08
C GLN A 90 7.82 -9.24 6.96
N SER A 91 8.99 -9.22 6.34
CA SER A 91 10.28 -8.96 6.98
C SER A 91 10.89 -7.67 6.46
N LYS A 92 11.69 -6.99 7.30
CA LYS A 92 12.53 -5.89 6.82
C LYS A 92 13.55 -6.46 5.82
N LYS A 93 13.55 -5.92 4.61
CA LYS A 93 14.70 -6.04 3.70
C LYS A 93 15.78 -5.03 4.04
#